data_AF-A0A2G8JND8-F1
#
_entry.id   AF-A0A2G8JND8-F1
#
_cell.length_a   1.000
_cell.length_b   1.000
_cell.length_c   1.000
_cell.angle_alpha   90.00
_cell.angle_beta   90.00
_cell.angle_gamma   90.00
#
_symmetry.space_group_name_H-M   'P 1'
#
loop_
_entity.id
_entity.type
_entity.pdbx_description
1 polymer ?
#
loop_
_entity_poly.entity_id
_entity_poly.type
_entity_poly.pdbx_seq_one_letter_code
_entity_poly.pdbx_strand_id
1 'polypeptide(L)'
;MDTFFQILIFHGETIAAWRNQGYHEQEGHENFKQLLKAPVDDAQEILQNRFPMPRYIDCDQSSSQARFLLSRVNPSQTHNSMYAWGGEGGAPVLTDDVSLQVFMDHLKKLAVSSST
;
A
#
# COMPACT_ATOMS: atom_id res chain seq x y z
N MET A 1 0.30 4.83 -4.61
CA MET A 1 -0.17 3.68 -5.41
C MET A 1 -0.92 4.20 -6.62
N ASP A 2 -0.58 3.69 -7.80
CA ASP A 2 -1.26 4.03 -9.05
C ASP A 2 -1.90 2.76 -9.65
N THR A 3 -3.22 2.77 -9.82
CA THR A 3 -3.99 1.66 -10.41
C THR A 3 -4.60 2.03 -11.77
N PHE A 4 -4.00 3.01 -12.45
CA PHE A 4 -4.53 3.69 -13.63
C PHE A 4 -5.79 4.54 -13.35
N PHE A 5 -6.87 3.91 -12.86
CA PHE A 5 -8.15 4.57 -12.58
C PHE A 5 -8.23 5.24 -11.20
N GLN A 6 -7.30 4.92 -10.30
CA GLN A 6 -7.21 5.53 -8.97
C GLN A 6 -5.75 5.84 -8.63
N ILE A 7 -5.51 7.04 -8.12
CA ILE A 7 -4.25 7.46 -7.51
C ILE A 7 -4.49 7.55 -6.01
N LEU A 8 -3.72 6.79 -5.23
CA LEU A 8 -3.86 6.69 -3.79
C LEU A 8 -2.55 7.04 -3.08
N ILE A 9 -2.62 8.01 -2.17
CA ILE A 9 -1.57 8.30 -1.19
C ILE A 9 -1.95 7.64 0.13
N PHE A 10 -0.98 6.99 0.76
CA PHE A 10 -1.17 6.28 2.01
C PHE A 10 -0.16 6.77 3.05
N HIS A 11 -0.65 7.24 4.19
CA HIS A 11 0.17 7.62 5.33
C HIS A 11 0.18 6.52 6.39
N GLY A 12 1.36 5.94 6.64
CA GLY A 12 1.54 4.98 7.74
C GLY A 12 1.27 5.63 9.10
N GLU A 13 1.03 4.81 10.13
CA GLU A 13 0.61 5.26 11.47
C GLU A 13 1.47 6.38 12.05
N THR A 14 2.80 6.20 12.06
CA THR A 14 3.75 7.20 12.60
C THR A 14 3.74 8.49 11.80
N ILE A 15 3.68 8.40 10.47
CA ILE A 15 3.65 9.58 9.58
C ILE A 15 2.35 10.35 9.77
N ALA A 16 1.22 9.65 9.85
CA ALA A 16 -0.08 10.25 10.12
C ALA A 16 -0.09 10.94 11.50
N ALA A 17 0.45 10.29 12.53
CA ALA A 17 0.58 10.87 13.87
C ALA A 17 1.43 12.15 13.86
N TRP A 18 2.59 12.13 13.19
CA TRP A 18 3.47 13.29 13.07
C TRP A 18 2.85 14.44 12.25
N ARG A 19 2.10 14.11 11.20
CA ARG A 19 1.34 15.10 10.43
C ARG A 19 0.30 15.78 11.32
N ASN A 20 -0.47 14.99 12.08
CA ASN A 20 -1.53 15.49 12.97
C ASN A 20 -0.99 16.29 14.16
N GLN A 21 0.25 16.02 14.60
CA GLN A 21 0.96 16.82 15.61
C GLN A 21 1.57 18.11 15.04
N GLY A 22 1.46 18.35 13.72
CA GLY A 22 1.93 19.58 13.09
C GLY A 22 3.44 19.70 12.97
N TYR A 23 4.22 18.61 13.06
CA TYR A 23 5.69 18.70 12.97
C TYR A 23 6.15 19.34 11.65
N HIS A 24 5.42 19.14 10.57
CA HIS A 24 5.73 19.73 9.26
C HIS A 24 5.60 21.25 9.19
N GLU A 25 5.01 21.89 10.20
CA GLU A 25 4.88 23.35 10.32
C GLU A 25 5.94 23.95 11.25
N GLN A 26 6.65 23.11 12.02
CA GLN A 26 7.65 23.55 12.99
C GLN A 26 9.00 23.81 12.33
N GLU A 27 9.71 24.82 12.81
CA GLU A 27 11.06 25.16 12.34
C GLU A 27 12.02 23.99 12.62
N GLY A 28 12.86 23.64 11.63
CA GLY A 28 13.77 22.49 11.71
C GLY A 28 13.22 21.18 11.14
N HIS A 29 11.92 21.09 10.84
CA HIS A 29 11.27 19.90 10.28
C HIS A 29 10.91 20.02 8.78
N GLU A 30 11.61 20.87 8.03
CA GLU A 30 11.40 21.07 6.58
C GLU A 30 11.48 19.76 5.77
N ASN A 31 12.34 18.82 6.19
CA ASN A 31 12.44 17.50 5.56
C ASN A 31 11.12 16.72 5.63
N PHE A 32 10.40 16.83 6.76
CA PHE A 32 9.12 16.14 6.93
C PHE A 32 8.02 16.80 6.09
N LYS A 33 8.04 18.12 5.96
CA LYS A 33 7.16 18.86 5.04
C LYS A 33 7.39 18.45 3.59
N GLN A 34 8.65 18.34 3.17
CA GLN A 34 8.99 17.86 1.83
C GLN A 34 8.55 16.41 1.60
N LEU A 35 8.72 15.53 2.60
CA LEU A 35 8.24 14.15 2.55
C LEU A 35 6.73 14.06 2.30
N LEU A 36 5.93 14.91 2.96
CA LEU A 36 4.49 14.95 2.78
C LEU A 36 4.08 15.53 1.42
N LYS A 37 4.83 16.51 0.91
CA LYS A 37 4.52 17.20 -0.33
C LYS A 37 4.89 16.39 -1.59
N ALA A 38 6.04 15.70 -1.58
CA ALA A 38 6.54 14.93 -2.72
C ALA A 38 5.48 14.01 -3.39
N PRO A 39 4.76 13.13 -2.66
CA PRO A 39 3.76 12.26 -3.30
C PRO A 39 2.54 13.02 -3.82
N VAL A 40 2.23 14.20 -3.28
CA VAL A 40 1.12 15.05 -3.75
C VAL A 40 1.47 15.70 -5.08
N ASP A 41 2.69 16.23 -5.20
CA ASP A 41 3.19 16.84 -6.44
C ASP A 41 3.23 15.80 -7.57
N ASP A 42 3.79 14.61 -7.31
CA ASP A 42 3.82 13.49 -8.27
C ASP A 42 2.40 13.06 -8.70
N ALA A 43 1.46 13.00 -7.74
CA ALA A 43 0.08 12.66 -8.03
C ALA A 43 -0.61 13.72 -8.91
N GLN A 44 -0.35 15.00 -8.68
CA GLN A 44 -0.92 16.09 -9.49
C GLN A 44 -0.45 16.03 -10.94
N GLU A 45 0.82 15.72 -11.18
CA GLU A 45 1.35 15.55 -12.54
C GLU A 45 0.59 14.44 -13.29
N ILE A 46 0.32 13.32 -12.62
CA ILE A 46 -0.43 12.21 -13.22
C ILE A 46 -1.87 12.60 -13.52
N LEU A 47 -2.53 13.30 -12.59
CA LEU A 47 -3.93 13.72 -12.72
C LEU A 47 -4.16 14.68 -13.89
N GLN A 48 -3.18 15.54 -14.21
CA GLN A 48 -3.27 16.51 -15.31
C GLN A 48 -3.10 15.85 -16.69
N ASN A 49 -2.30 14.79 -16.77
CA ASN A 49 -1.92 14.19 -18.05
C ASN A 49 -2.76 12.96 -18.45
N ARG A 50 -3.51 12.37 -17.51
CA ARG A 50 -4.22 11.10 -17.75
C ARG A 50 -5.70 11.30 -18.09
N PHE A 51 -6.15 10.57 -19.11
CA PHE A 51 -7.56 10.45 -19.49
C PHE A 51 -8.04 8.98 -19.49
N PRO A 52 -9.20 8.66 -18.90
CA PRO A 52 -10.04 9.54 -18.07
C PRO A 52 -9.33 9.96 -16.78
N MET A 53 -9.73 11.10 -16.20
CA MET A 53 -9.13 11.60 -14.96
C MET A 53 -9.30 10.54 -13.85
N PRO A 54 -8.20 10.09 -13.23
CA PRO A 54 -8.26 9.12 -12.13
C PRO A 54 -8.96 9.69 -10.91
N ARG A 55 -9.56 8.82 -10.10
CA ARG A 55 -10.00 9.19 -8.77
C ARG A 55 -8.79 9.38 -7.85
N TYR A 56 -8.66 10.55 -7.24
CA TYR A 56 -7.66 10.84 -6.22
C TYR A 56 -8.15 10.40 -4.83
N ILE A 57 -7.29 9.72 -4.07
CA ILE A 57 -7.56 9.21 -2.72
C ILE A 57 -6.35 9.52 -1.84
N ASP A 58 -6.58 10.15 -0.69
CA ASP A 58 -5.59 10.37 0.36
C ASP A 58 -6.14 9.73 1.64
N CYS A 59 -5.36 8.83 2.25
CA CYS A 59 -5.79 8.12 3.44
C CYS A 59 -4.66 7.74 4.38
N ASP A 60 -5.01 7.63 5.66
CA ASP A 60 -4.11 7.19 6.72
C ASP A 60 -4.29 5.70 7.02
N GLN A 61 -3.33 5.11 7.73
CA GLN A 61 -3.46 3.80 8.36
C GLN A 61 -4.78 3.72 9.14
N SER A 62 -5.50 2.61 8.98
CA SER A 62 -6.80 2.35 9.62
C SER A 62 -7.97 3.24 9.16
N SER A 63 -7.77 4.14 8.19
CA SER A 63 -8.88 4.87 7.55
C SER A 63 -9.70 3.95 6.64
N SER A 64 -11.00 4.23 6.52
CA SER A 64 -11.92 3.45 5.67
C SER A 64 -11.48 3.39 4.19
N GLN A 65 -10.79 4.42 3.69
CA GLN A 65 -10.28 4.47 2.32
C GLN A 65 -9.00 3.64 2.12
N ALA A 66 -8.31 3.24 3.20
CA ALA A 66 -7.10 2.40 3.10
C ALA A 66 -7.39 1.02 2.49
N ARG A 67 -8.65 0.56 2.52
CA ARG A 67 -9.09 -0.68 1.86
C ARG A 67 -8.81 -0.72 0.35
N PHE A 68 -8.78 0.44 -0.32
CA PHE A 68 -8.45 0.52 -1.74
C PHE A 68 -7.00 0.07 -2.00
N LEU A 69 -6.10 0.32 -1.05
CA LEU A 69 -4.75 -0.22 -1.06
C LEU A 69 -4.74 -1.70 -0.66
N LEU A 70 -5.36 -2.05 0.48
CA LEU A 70 -5.31 -3.40 1.04
C LEU A 70 -5.88 -4.48 0.11
N SER A 71 -6.85 -4.13 -0.73
CA SER A 71 -7.42 -5.04 -1.74
C SER A 71 -6.54 -5.26 -2.98
N ARG A 72 -5.43 -4.52 -3.12
CA ARG A 72 -4.53 -4.57 -4.28
C ARG A 72 -3.13 -5.06 -3.95
N VAL A 73 -2.79 -5.18 -2.67
CA VAL A 73 -1.50 -5.70 -2.22
C VAL A 73 -1.53 -7.23 -2.17
N ASN A 74 -0.36 -7.84 -2.36
CA ASN A 74 -0.20 -9.28 -2.20
C ASN A 74 -0.40 -9.67 -0.71
N PRO A 75 -1.29 -10.62 -0.39
CA PRO A 75 -1.49 -11.08 0.99
C PRO A 75 -0.37 -12.03 1.43
N SER A 76 0.87 -11.53 1.50
CA SER A 76 2.02 -12.30 1.98
C SER A 76 1.92 -12.68 3.46
N GLN A 77 1.19 -11.87 4.23
CA GLN A 77 0.79 -12.15 5.60
C GLN A 77 -0.72 -11.97 5.74
N THR A 78 -1.40 -13.02 6.15
CA THR A 78 -2.84 -13.04 6.44
C THR A 78 -3.08 -13.35 7.91
N HIS A 79 -4.34 -13.23 8.34
CA HIS A 79 -4.77 -13.62 9.69
C HIS A 79 -4.46 -15.08 10.04
N ASN A 80 -4.39 -15.97 9.04
CA ASN A 80 -4.05 -17.39 9.22
C ASN A 80 -2.54 -17.63 9.42
N SER A 81 -1.69 -16.80 8.81
CA SER A 81 -0.22 -16.90 8.98
C SER A 81 0.32 -16.06 10.13
N MET A 82 -0.45 -15.09 10.62
CA MET A 82 -0.05 -14.13 11.66
C MET A 82 0.31 -14.80 13.00
N TYR A 83 -0.29 -15.96 13.30
CA TYR A 83 -0.01 -16.72 14.53
C TYR A 83 1.07 -17.79 14.38
N ALA A 84 1.53 -18.08 13.16
CA ALA A 84 2.46 -19.19 12.93
C ALA A 84 3.92 -18.82 13.28
N TRP A 85 4.28 -17.54 13.21
CA TRP A 85 5.58 -17.04 13.63
C TRP A 85 5.40 -15.59 14.09
N GLY A 86 5.94 -15.24 15.26
CA GLY A 86 5.91 -13.88 15.83
C GLY A 86 6.65 -12.86 14.97
N GLY A 87 6.11 -12.59 13.79
CA GLY A 87 6.68 -11.72 12.78
C GLY A 87 6.38 -10.27 13.10
N GLU A 88 7.38 -9.58 13.63
CA GLU A 88 7.51 -8.14 13.42
C GLU A 88 7.56 -7.89 11.91
N GLY A 89 6.51 -7.30 11.34
CA GLY A 89 6.62 -6.68 10.02
C GLY A 89 5.36 -6.72 9.18
N GLY A 90 4.52 -5.70 9.33
CA GLY A 90 3.47 -5.35 8.35
C GLY A 90 2.05 -5.48 8.87
N ALA A 91 1.14 -4.68 8.29
CA ALA A 91 -0.30 -4.81 8.56
C ALA A 91 -0.83 -6.06 7.82
N PRO A 92 -1.41 -7.04 8.52
CA PRO A 92 -1.93 -8.25 7.89
C PRO A 92 -3.09 -7.91 6.94
N VAL A 93 -3.13 -8.58 5.79
CA VAL A 93 -4.25 -8.46 4.85
C VAL A 93 -5.30 -9.51 5.23
N LEU A 94 -6.50 -9.05 5.59
CA LEU A 94 -7.61 -9.93 5.95
C LEU A 94 -8.28 -10.48 4.69
N THR A 95 -7.72 -11.55 4.15
CA THR A 95 -8.28 -12.28 2.99
C THR A 95 -7.91 -13.77 3.07
N ASP A 96 -8.68 -14.60 2.37
CA ASP A 96 -8.39 -16.01 2.08
C ASP A 96 -7.73 -16.21 0.70
N ASP A 97 -7.43 -15.12 -0.02
CA ASP A 97 -6.76 -15.17 -1.30
C ASP A 97 -5.35 -15.78 -1.19
N VAL A 98 -4.95 -16.45 -2.28
CA VAL A 98 -3.64 -17.09 -2.40
C VAL A 98 -2.56 -16.02 -2.56
N SER A 99 -1.52 -16.08 -1.72
CA SER A 99 -0.36 -15.21 -1.89
C SER A 99 0.43 -15.57 -3.15
N LEU A 100 1.14 -14.59 -3.73
CA LEU A 100 2.00 -14.82 -4.89
C LEU A 100 3.00 -15.96 -4.67
N GLN A 101 3.49 -16.14 -3.45
CA GLN A 101 4.41 -17.22 -3.11
C GLN A 101 3.77 -18.59 -3.32
N VAL A 102 2.58 -18.81 -2.75
CA VAL A 102 1.86 -20.08 -2.89
C VAL A 102 1.48 -20.33 -4.36
N PHE A 103 1.05 -19.29 -5.08
CA PHE A 103 0.81 -19.37 -6.52
C PHE A 103 2.05 -19.84 -7.28
N MET A 104 3.21 -19.21 -7.03
CA MET A 104 4.46 -19.55 -7.71
C MET A 104 4.93 -20.97 -7.36
N ASP A 105 4.74 -21.43 -6.13
CA ASP A 105 5.11 -22.80 -5.75
C ASP A 105 4.24 -23.85 -6.45
N HIS A 106 2.95 -23.56 -6.65
CA HIS A 106 2.06 -24.42 -7.45
C HIS A 106 2.43 -24.39 -8.94
N LEU A 107 2.67 -23.19 -9.49
CA LEU A 107 3.08 -23.02 -10.87
C LEU A 107 4.37 -23.78 -11.18
N LYS A 108 5.40 -23.67 -10.32
CA LYS A 108 6.67 -24.38 -10.48
C LYS A 108 6.47 -25.89 -10.50
N LYS A 109 5.67 -26.44 -9.58
CA LYS A 109 5.37 -27.89 -9.53
C LYS A 109 4.71 -28.39 -10.81
N LEU A 110 3.75 -27.64 -11.35
CA LEU A 110 3.07 -28.00 -12.59
C LEU A 110 3.99 -27.87 -13.82
N ALA A 111 4.79 -26.80 -13.87
CA ALA A 111 5.70 -26.56 -14.99
C ALA A 111 6.77 -27.65 -15.15
N VAL A 112 7.19 -28.29 -14.06
CA VAL A 112 8.15 -29.42 -14.08
C VAL A 112 7.47 -30.79 -14.10
N SER A 113 6.14 -30.84 -14.04
CA SER A 113 5.40 -32.09 -14.17
C SER A 113 5.25 -32.46 -15.65
N SER A 114 5.66 -33.68 -16.01
CA SER A 114 5.55 -34.15 -17.39
C SER A 114 4.08 -34.23 -17.81
N SER A 115 3.74 -33.63 -18.96
CA SER A 115 2.45 -33.86 -19.61
C SER A 115 2.38 -35.32 -20.06
N THR A 116 1.62 -36.14 -19.34
CA THR A 116 1.36 -37.53 -19.74
C THR A 116 0.03 -37.60 -20.47
#